data_AF-A0A317LN86-F1
#
_entry.id   AF-A0A317LN86-F1
#
_cell.length_a   1.000
_cell.length_b   1.000
_cell.length_c   1.000
_cell.angle_alpha   90.00
_cell.angle_beta   90.00
_cell.angle_gamma   90.00
#
_symmetry.space_group_name_H-M   'P 1'
#
loop_
_entity.id
_entity.type
_entity.pdbx_description
1 polymer ?
#
loop_
_entity_poly.entity_id
_entity_poly.type
_entity_poly.pdbx_seq_one_letter_code
_entity_poly.pdbx_strand_id
1 'polypeptide(L)'
;MDLGQPYEGAARERIDASVELWSRNVRVVGERLGAPVVLGEFGLDMSGPGAPEFVSRMLAETESMAAGRVYWSNDHDGWGPWDARAEGDELTPGPLAHVMNRAYPRAVAGQPLELGPDDASGALSVRYAENGASGATELYLPEDVFGEEFDLTVDTPAGDDGWTSRWDGGRRVLHVTVTGAADGDETVLTVAPS
;
A
#
# COMPACT_ATOMS: atom_id res chain seq x y z
N MET A 1 9.31 -16.24 -3.73
CA MET A 1 8.00 -16.23 -4.43
C MET A 1 7.49 -17.66 -4.43
N ASP A 2 6.21 -17.83 -4.06
CA ASP A 2 5.61 -19.02 -3.44
C ASP A 2 6.24 -20.37 -3.83
N LEU A 3 6.67 -21.11 -2.81
CA LEU A 3 7.30 -22.42 -2.96
C LEU A 3 6.28 -23.58 -2.84
N GLY A 4 4.98 -23.28 -2.76
CA GLY A 4 3.94 -24.26 -2.44
C GLY A 4 4.12 -24.82 -1.03
N GLN A 5 4.63 -23.99 -0.12
CA GLN A 5 4.91 -24.34 1.27
C GLN A 5 4.20 -23.33 2.18
N PRO A 6 3.67 -23.77 3.34
CA PRO A 6 3.13 -22.84 4.33
C PRO A 6 4.16 -21.77 4.71
N TYR A 7 3.69 -20.54 4.95
CA TYR A 7 4.55 -19.42 5.33
C TYR A 7 4.80 -19.42 6.86
N GLU A 8 5.45 -20.47 7.34
CA GLU A 8 5.71 -20.68 8.77
C GLU A 8 7.11 -21.27 9.02
N GLY A 9 7.61 -21.11 10.25
CA GLY A 9 8.87 -21.68 10.71
C GLY A 9 10.04 -21.48 9.74
N ALA A 10 10.77 -22.57 9.45
CA ALA A 10 11.91 -22.53 8.54
C ALA A 10 11.54 -22.26 7.07
N ALA A 11 10.28 -22.49 6.67
CA ALA A 11 9.83 -22.17 5.32
C ALA A 11 9.68 -20.65 5.15
N ARG A 12 9.12 -19.96 6.15
CA ARG A 12 9.06 -18.50 6.21
C ARG A 12 10.43 -17.87 6.03
N GLU A 13 11.44 -18.30 6.78
CA GLU A 13 12.81 -17.75 6.68
C GLU A 13 13.39 -17.86 5.25
N ARG A 14 13.17 -18.99 4.57
CA ARG A 14 13.63 -19.17 3.18
C ARG A 14 12.84 -18.31 2.19
N ILE A 15 11.54 -18.16 2.42
CA ILE A 15 10.68 -17.32 1.59
C ILE A 15 11.10 -15.86 1.75
N ASP A 16 11.32 -15.39 2.97
CA ASP A 16 11.81 -14.04 3.28
C ASP A 16 13.13 -13.75 2.58
N ALA A 17 14.13 -14.63 2.72
CA ALA A 17 15.40 -14.48 2.01
C ALA A 17 15.24 -14.46 0.49
N SER A 18 14.25 -15.20 -0.04
CA SER A 18 13.95 -15.20 -1.48
C SER A 18 13.27 -13.90 -1.93
N VAL A 19 12.39 -13.32 -1.10
CA VAL A 19 11.75 -12.03 -1.35
C VAL A 19 12.79 -10.91 -1.34
N GLU A 20 13.70 -10.91 -0.36
CA GLU A 20 14.80 -9.95 -0.28
C GLU A 20 15.73 -10.03 -1.50
N LEU A 21 16.11 -11.25 -1.90
CA LEU A 21 16.93 -11.47 -3.09
C LEU A 21 16.23 -10.99 -4.37
N TRP A 22 14.94 -11.29 -4.51
CA TRP A 22 14.13 -10.81 -5.62
C TRP A 22 14.09 -9.28 -5.65
N SER A 23 13.74 -8.65 -4.54
CA SER A 23 13.63 -7.20 -4.38
C SER A 23 14.92 -6.49 -4.78
N ARG A 24 16.06 -6.96 -4.26
CA ARG A 24 17.38 -6.43 -4.63
C ARG A 24 17.63 -6.51 -6.13
N ASN A 25 17.31 -7.66 -6.75
CA ASN A 25 17.58 -7.85 -8.17
C ASN A 25 16.67 -6.98 -9.05
N VAL A 26 15.38 -6.85 -8.71
CA VAL A 26 14.45 -6.01 -9.51
C VAL A 26 14.79 -4.52 -9.40
N ARG A 27 15.22 -4.04 -8.23
CA ARG A 27 15.71 -2.66 -8.05
C ARG A 27 16.91 -2.37 -8.94
N VAL A 28 17.92 -3.25 -8.93
CA VAL A 28 19.11 -3.11 -9.79
C VAL A 28 18.73 -3.07 -11.28
N VAL A 29 17.76 -3.87 -11.70
CA VAL A 29 17.27 -3.84 -13.09
C VAL A 29 16.52 -2.54 -13.38
N GLY A 30 15.61 -2.11 -12.51
CA GLY A 30 14.86 -0.86 -12.65
C GLY A 30 15.79 0.36 -12.74
N GLU A 31 16.78 0.45 -11.85
CA GLU A 31 17.82 1.49 -11.86
C GLU A 31 18.63 1.50 -13.16
N ARG A 32 19.10 0.33 -13.62
CA ARG A 32 19.88 0.21 -14.86
C ARG A 32 19.09 0.60 -16.10
N LEU A 33 17.79 0.34 -16.10
CA LEU A 33 16.90 0.65 -17.22
C LEU A 33 16.29 2.06 -17.11
N GLY A 34 16.41 2.73 -15.96
CA GLY A 34 15.69 3.96 -15.67
C GLY A 34 14.17 3.79 -15.75
N ALA A 35 13.67 2.62 -15.34
CA ALA A 35 12.28 2.20 -15.55
C ALA A 35 11.56 1.92 -14.22
N PRO A 36 10.24 2.19 -14.13
CA PRO A 36 9.45 1.84 -12.96
C PRO A 36 9.32 0.31 -12.81
N VAL A 37 9.17 -0.13 -11.56
CA VAL A 37 8.93 -1.54 -11.23
C VAL A 37 7.45 -1.75 -10.95
N VAL A 38 6.88 -2.80 -11.56
CA VAL A 38 5.55 -3.32 -11.22
C VAL A 38 5.67 -4.81 -10.97
N LEU A 39 5.26 -5.27 -9.79
CA LEU A 39 5.09 -6.69 -9.50
C LEU A 39 3.80 -7.16 -10.18
N GLY A 40 3.94 -7.75 -11.36
CA GLY A 40 2.81 -8.14 -12.18
C GLY A 40 1.96 -9.26 -11.59
N GLU A 41 2.54 -10.13 -10.78
CA GLU A 41 1.83 -11.25 -10.16
C GLU A 41 2.50 -11.65 -8.83
N PHE A 42 1.68 -11.85 -7.80
CA PHE A 42 2.00 -12.59 -6.60
C PHE A 42 0.71 -13.09 -5.97
N GLY A 43 0.77 -14.18 -5.22
CA GLY A 43 -0.39 -14.76 -4.58
C GLY A 43 -0.06 -16.14 -4.05
N LEU A 44 -1.00 -16.69 -3.29
CA LEU A 44 -0.98 -18.05 -2.76
C LEU A 44 -2.39 -18.43 -2.34
N ASP A 45 -2.60 -19.72 -2.08
CA ASP A 45 -3.84 -20.20 -1.46
C ASP A 45 -4.01 -19.60 -0.06
N MET A 46 -5.07 -18.80 0.13
CA MET A 46 -5.32 -18.08 1.37
C MET A 46 -5.80 -18.97 2.53
N SER A 47 -6.12 -20.25 2.26
CA SER A 47 -6.38 -21.24 3.30
C SER A 47 -5.10 -21.79 3.94
N GLY A 48 -3.94 -21.51 3.32
CA GLY A 48 -2.63 -21.96 3.79
C GLY A 48 -2.20 -21.31 5.10
N PRO A 49 -1.54 -22.06 6.01
CA PRO A 49 -0.96 -21.46 7.22
C PRO A 49 0.05 -20.36 6.87
N GLY A 50 -0.09 -19.21 7.52
CA GLY A 50 0.76 -18.04 7.30
C GLY A 50 0.43 -17.20 6.05
N ALA A 51 -0.65 -17.52 5.32
CA ALA A 51 -0.93 -16.85 4.05
C ALA A 51 -1.18 -15.34 4.15
N PRO A 52 -1.98 -14.84 5.11
CA PRO A 52 -2.12 -13.40 5.36
C PRO A 52 -0.78 -12.71 5.61
N GLU A 53 0.11 -13.33 6.39
CA GLU A 53 1.41 -12.79 6.74
C GLU A 53 2.35 -12.72 5.53
N PHE A 54 2.29 -13.70 4.62
CA PHE A 54 3.02 -13.63 3.36
C PHE A 54 2.52 -12.48 2.48
N VAL A 55 1.21 -12.31 2.36
CA VAL A 55 0.63 -11.19 1.59
C VAL A 55 1.08 -9.86 2.19
N SER A 56 0.92 -9.67 3.50
CA SER A 56 1.40 -8.46 4.20
C SER A 56 2.88 -8.18 3.96
N ARG A 57 3.73 -9.22 3.99
CA ARG A 57 5.17 -9.11 3.70
C ARG A 57 5.45 -8.61 2.28
N MET A 58 4.73 -9.13 1.29
CA MET A 58 4.85 -8.70 -0.10
C MET A 58 4.33 -7.27 -0.30
N LEU A 59 3.24 -6.90 0.39
CA LEU A 59 2.72 -5.54 0.36
C LEU A 59 3.75 -4.54 0.88
N ALA A 60 4.31 -4.80 2.06
CA ALA A 60 5.39 -3.99 2.65
C ALA A 60 6.63 -3.92 1.74
N GLU A 61 7.01 -5.03 1.09
CA GLU A 61 8.15 -5.03 0.17
C GLU A 61 7.93 -4.09 -1.01
N THR A 62 6.75 -4.16 -1.65
CA THR A 62 6.43 -3.28 -2.78
C THR A 62 6.23 -1.82 -2.38
N GLU A 63 5.73 -1.54 -1.16
CA GLU A 63 5.65 -0.19 -0.58
C GLU A 63 7.04 0.43 -0.41
N SER A 64 7.99 -0.33 0.14
CA SER A 64 9.39 0.13 0.31
C SER A 64 10.10 0.48 -1.01
N MET A 65 9.56 0.02 -2.14
CA MET A 65 10.07 0.31 -3.48
C MET A 65 9.29 1.41 -4.20
N ALA A 66 8.20 1.91 -3.62
CA ALA A 66 7.17 2.64 -4.34
C ALA A 66 6.73 1.92 -5.63
N ALA A 67 6.68 0.58 -5.62
CA ALA A 67 6.37 -0.25 -6.77
C ALA A 67 4.86 -0.53 -6.85
N GLY A 68 4.34 -0.52 -8.07
CA GLY A 68 2.99 -1.02 -8.36
C GLY A 68 2.93 -2.54 -8.17
N ARG A 69 1.74 -3.08 -7.93
CA ARG A 69 1.53 -4.53 -7.77
C ARG A 69 0.17 -4.96 -8.29
N VAL A 70 0.08 -6.21 -8.71
CA VAL A 70 -1.17 -6.87 -9.07
C VAL A 70 -1.17 -8.25 -8.40
N TYR A 71 -2.18 -8.50 -7.57
CA TYR A 71 -2.36 -9.81 -6.92
C TYR A 71 -2.97 -10.79 -7.92
N TRP A 72 -2.44 -12.02 -7.95
CA TRP A 72 -3.02 -13.13 -8.71
C TRP A 72 -3.87 -13.99 -7.78
N SER A 73 -5.20 -13.99 -7.89
CA SER A 73 -6.04 -13.32 -8.89
C SER A 73 -7.34 -12.78 -8.27
N ASN A 74 -8.35 -12.48 -9.10
CA ASN A 74 -9.70 -12.13 -8.66
C ASN A 74 -10.69 -13.31 -8.79
N ASP A 75 -10.17 -14.53 -8.99
CA ASP A 75 -10.99 -15.73 -9.13
C ASP A 75 -11.65 -16.14 -7.79
N HIS A 76 -12.73 -16.90 -7.86
CA HIS A 76 -13.53 -17.31 -6.70
C HIS A 76 -13.16 -18.72 -6.22
N ASP A 77 -11.87 -18.98 -6.00
CA ASP A 77 -11.30 -20.33 -5.80
C ASP A 77 -10.44 -20.47 -4.54
N GLY A 78 -10.49 -19.49 -3.63
CA GLY A 78 -9.71 -19.46 -2.40
C GLY A 78 -8.35 -18.75 -2.54
N TRP A 79 -7.93 -18.40 -3.75
CA TRP A 79 -6.80 -17.49 -3.97
C TRP A 79 -7.24 -16.04 -4.00
N GLY A 80 -8.39 -15.74 -4.61
CA GLY A 80 -8.89 -14.38 -4.75
C GLY A 80 -9.53 -13.77 -3.49
N PRO A 81 -10.05 -12.54 -3.60
CA PRO A 81 -10.53 -11.75 -2.46
C PRO A 81 -11.90 -12.18 -1.94
N TRP A 82 -12.52 -13.19 -2.54
CA TRP A 82 -13.87 -13.63 -2.24
C TRP A 82 -13.85 -15.01 -1.58
N ASP A 83 -14.75 -15.22 -0.61
CA ASP A 83 -14.98 -16.54 -0.05
C ASP A 83 -15.47 -17.51 -1.14
N ALA A 84 -15.06 -18.78 -0.99
CA ALA A 84 -15.55 -19.85 -1.84
C ALA A 84 -17.08 -19.98 -1.70
N ARG A 85 -17.77 -20.00 -2.84
CA ARG A 85 -19.24 -19.96 -2.90
C ARG A 85 -19.75 -20.76 -4.10
N ALA A 86 -21.06 -21.07 -4.10
CA ALA A 86 -21.70 -21.56 -5.30
C ALA A 86 -21.95 -20.41 -6.30
N GLU A 87 -22.09 -20.77 -7.57
CA GLU A 87 -22.53 -19.83 -8.61
C GLU A 87 -23.94 -19.30 -8.27
N GLY A 88 -24.10 -17.97 -8.22
CA GLY A 88 -25.38 -17.31 -7.92
C GLY A 88 -25.54 -16.78 -6.48
N ASP A 89 -24.73 -17.23 -5.52
CA ASP A 89 -24.70 -16.69 -4.15
C ASP A 89 -24.19 -15.23 -4.08
N GLU A 90 -24.33 -14.59 -2.91
CA GLU A 90 -23.75 -13.27 -2.67
C GLU A 90 -22.21 -13.36 -2.59
N LEU A 91 -21.50 -12.29 -2.99
CA LEU A 91 -20.06 -12.20 -2.78
C LEU A 91 -19.78 -11.78 -1.34
N THR A 92 -19.07 -12.62 -0.61
CA THR A 92 -18.56 -12.29 0.72
C THR A 92 -17.04 -12.08 0.63
N PRO A 93 -16.49 -11.01 1.21
CA PRO A 93 -15.04 -10.84 1.29
C PRO A 93 -14.39 -12.00 2.05
N GLY A 94 -13.38 -12.62 1.44
CA GLY A 94 -12.55 -13.64 2.07
C GLY A 94 -11.30 -13.07 2.74
N PRO A 95 -10.41 -13.93 3.28
CA PRO A 95 -9.23 -13.49 4.04
C PRO A 95 -8.32 -12.52 3.30
N LEU A 96 -8.15 -12.67 1.97
CA LEU A 96 -7.32 -11.77 1.18
C LEU A 96 -7.86 -10.34 1.18
N ALA A 97 -9.18 -10.16 1.09
CA ALA A 97 -9.79 -8.84 1.05
C ALA A 97 -9.40 -8.03 2.29
N HIS A 98 -9.39 -8.65 3.47
CA HIS A 98 -8.99 -8.00 4.71
C HIS A 98 -7.52 -7.57 4.73
N VAL A 99 -6.62 -8.39 4.18
CA VAL A 99 -5.18 -8.07 4.15
C VAL A 99 -4.87 -6.99 3.11
N MET A 100 -5.55 -7.03 1.96
CA MET A 100 -5.39 -6.07 0.87
C MET A 100 -6.07 -4.73 1.16
N ASN A 101 -7.07 -4.70 2.03
CA ASN A 101 -7.79 -3.50 2.46
C ASN A 101 -6.94 -2.65 3.44
N ARG A 102 -5.87 -2.05 2.92
CA ARG A 102 -4.94 -1.22 3.69
C ARG A 102 -4.87 0.20 3.17
N ALA A 103 -4.53 1.14 4.04
CA ALA A 103 -4.30 2.52 3.65
C ALA A 103 -3.08 2.65 2.73
N TYR A 104 -3.19 3.45 1.67
CA TYR A 104 -2.08 3.72 0.76
C TYR A 104 -2.29 5.01 -0.03
N PRO A 105 -1.20 5.67 -0.49
CA PRO A 105 -1.31 6.77 -1.44
C PRO A 105 -1.66 6.24 -2.84
N ARG A 106 -2.82 6.64 -3.36
CA ARG A 106 -3.24 6.38 -4.75
C ARG A 106 -2.47 7.24 -5.74
N ALA A 107 -2.15 8.47 -5.33
CA ALA A 107 -1.34 9.42 -6.07
C ALA A 107 -0.58 10.31 -5.08
N VAL A 108 0.66 10.66 -5.41
CA VAL A 108 1.49 11.57 -4.62
C VAL A 108 1.83 12.78 -5.49
N ALA A 109 1.56 13.99 -5.00
CA ALA A 109 1.83 15.25 -5.69
C ALA A 109 3.31 15.65 -5.62
N GLY A 110 4.21 14.71 -5.89
CA GLY A 110 5.64 14.88 -5.74
C GLY A 110 6.40 13.60 -6.03
N GLN A 111 7.70 13.60 -5.75
CA GLN A 111 8.54 12.42 -5.79
C GLN A 111 8.43 11.67 -4.47
N PRO A 112 7.88 10.43 -4.43
CA PRO A 112 7.84 9.63 -3.22
C PRO A 112 9.24 9.38 -2.66
N LEU A 113 9.40 9.56 -1.35
CA LEU A 113 10.63 9.26 -0.60
C LEU A 113 10.43 8.09 0.34
N GLU A 114 9.30 8.06 1.04
CA GLU A 114 8.93 7.01 1.98
C GLU A 114 7.42 6.90 2.07
N LEU A 115 6.88 5.69 1.94
CA LEU A 115 5.45 5.43 1.87
C LEU A 115 5.12 4.20 2.70
N GLY A 116 4.01 4.26 3.42
CA GLY A 116 3.37 3.05 3.92
C GLY A 116 2.61 3.25 5.22
N PRO A 117 1.75 2.29 5.56
CA PRO A 117 1.15 2.23 6.87
C PRO A 117 2.17 1.81 7.93
N ASP A 118 2.01 2.32 9.14
CA ASP A 118 2.58 1.74 10.35
C ASP A 118 1.63 0.64 10.85
N ASP A 119 2.03 -0.62 10.70
CA ASP A 119 1.19 -1.77 11.03
C ASP A 119 0.75 -1.81 12.51
N ALA A 120 1.48 -1.14 13.41
CA ALA A 120 1.18 -1.13 14.84
C ALA A 120 0.07 -0.13 15.21
N SER A 121 0.06 1.04 14.59
CA SER A 121 -0.90 2.13 14.84
C SER A 121 -2.02 2.22 13.80
N GLY A 122 -1.86 1.56 12.65
CA GLY A 122 -2.75 1.71 11.50
C GLY A 122 -2.61 3.06 10.79
N ALA A 123 -1.71 3.93 11.24
CA ALA A 123 -1.49 5.24 10.65
C ALA A 123 -0.82 5.12 9.28
N LEU A 124 -1.20 5.96 8.33
CA LEU A 124 -0.54 6.08 7.03
C LEU A 124 0.45 7.25 7.06
N SER A 125 1.72 6.99 6.73
CA SER A 125 2.74 8.02 6.53
C SER A 125 3.15 8.10 5.05
N VAL A 126 3.21 9.33 4.54
CA VAL A 126 3.60 9.63 3.16
C VAL A 126 4.57 10.80 3.17
N ARG A 127 5.85 10.52 2.90
CA ARG A 127 6.90 11.52 2.73
C ARG A 127 7.29 11.62 1.27
N TYR A 128 7.33 12.84 0.75
CA TYR A 128 7.65 13.12 -0.64
C TYR A 128 8.36 14.46 -0.80
N ALA A 129 9.13 14.58 -1.88
CA ALA A 129 9.70 15.85 -2.31
C ALA A 129 8.79 16.52 -3.35
N GLU A 130 8.50 17.80 -3.16
CA GLU A 130 7.70 18.60 -4.08
C GLU A 130 8.36 18.68 -5.48
N ASN A 131 7.56 18.67 -6.54
CA ASN A 131 8.06 18.69 -7.92
C ASN A 131 7.20 19.53 -8.89
N GLY A 132 6.38 20.43 -8.35
CA GLY A 132 5.50 21.31 -9.13
C GLY A 132 4.22 20.63 -9.62
N ALA A 133 3.86 19.45 -9.10
CA ALA A 133 2.58 18.82 -9.38
C ALA A 133 1.41 19.73 -9.00
N SER A 134 0.40 19.83 -9.88
CA SER A 134 -0.78 20.67 -9.64
C SER A 134 -1.97 19.91 -9.05
N GLY A 135 -1.85 18.59 -8.89
CA GLY A 135 -2.87 17.73 -8.31
C GLY A 135 -2.70 17.56 -6.81
N ALA A 136 -3.72 17.04 -6.14
CA ALA A 136 -3.60 16.66 -4.73
C ALA A 136 -2.85 15.33 -4.58
N THR A 137 -2.20 15.15 -3.44
CA THR A 137 -1.89 13.80 -2.94
C THR A 137 -3.21 13.13 -2.53
N GLU A 138 -3.44 11.91 -3.01
CA GLU A 138 -4.68 11.16 -2.77
C GLU A 138 -4.37 9.93 -1.90
N LEU A 139 -4.99 9.85 -0.73
CA LEU A 139 -4.79 8.79 0.25
C LEU A 139 -6.06 7.96 0.38
N TYR A 140 -6.00 6.66 0.10
CA TYR A 140 -7.09 5.74 0.41
C TYR A 140 -7.06 5.38 1.90
N LEU A 141 -8.20 5.51 2.58
CA LEU A 141 -8.35 5.26 4.02
C LEU A 141 -9.49 4.25 4.27
N PRO A 142 -9.16 2.98 4.56
CA PRO A 142 -10.17 1.93 4.69
C PRO A 142 -11.04 2.15 5.93
N GLU A 143 -12.34 1.86 5.81
CA GLU A 143 -13.37 2.19 6.81
C GLU A 143 -13.21 1.41 8.12
N ASP A 144 -12.78 0.15 8.05
CA ASP A 144 -12.50 -0.72 9.19
C ASP A 144 -11.32 -0.24 10.06
N VAL A 145 -10.45 0.60 9.51
CA VAL A 145 -9.30 1.19 10.24
C VAL A 145 -9.59 2.63 10.65
N PHE A 146 -10.12 3.47 9.75
CA PHE A 146 -10.24 4.92 9.95
C PHE A 146 -11.66 5.41 10.27
N GLY A 147 -12.70 4.57 10.20
CA GLY A 147 -14.08 5.00 10.48
C GLY A 147 -14.50 6.23 9.65
N GLU A 148 -15.22 7.17 10.26
CA GLU A 148 -15.64 8.42 9.60
C GLU A 148 -14.76 9.63 9.97
N GLU A 149 -13.94 9.52 11.02
CA GLU A 149 -13.11 10.58 11.57
C GLU A 149 -11.67 10.09 11.72
N PHE A 150 -10.71 10.96 11.41
CA PHE A 150 -9.29 10.65 11.46
C PHE A 150 -8.48 11.92 11.70
N ASP A 151 -7.28 11.75 12.25
CA ASP A 151 -6.36 12.84 12.53
C ASP A 151 -5.35 12.99 11.39
N LEU A 152 -5.36 14.15 10.73
CA LEU A 152 -4.39 14.51 9.69
C LEU A 152 -3.35 15.50 10.26
N THR A 153 -2.08 15.13 10.15
CA THR A 153 -0.93 16.02 10.35
C THR A 153 -0.22 16.24 9.01
N VAL A 154 0.12 17.49 8.73
CA VAL A 154 0.90 17.90 7.55
C VAL A 154 2.11 18.69 8.02
N ASP A 155 3.30 18.11 7.87
CA ASP A 155 4.56 18.81 8.09
C ASP A 155 5.12 19.24 6.73
N THR A 156 5.13 20.55 6.47
CA THR A 156 5.58 21.13 5.21
C THR A 156 6.25 22.49 5.47
N PRO A 157 7.31 22.87 4.73
CA PRO A 157 7.95 24.18 4.85
C PRO A 157 7.01 25.37 4.63
N ALA A 158 5.87 25.16 3.96
CA ALA A 158 4.84 26.18 3.76
C ALA A 158 4.04 26.53 5.05
N GLY A 159 4.14 25.71 6.11
CA GLY A 159 3.40 25.88 7.35
C GLY A 159 1.90 25.54 7.24
N ASP A 160 1.16 25.77 8.32
CA ASP A 160 -0.25 25.35 8.46
C ASP A 160 -1.22 26.04 7.47
N ASP A 161 -0.90 27.27 7.05
CA ASP A 161 -1.68 27.99 6.04
C ASP A 161 -1.32 27.55 4.60
N GLY A 162 -0.28 26.73 4.45
CA GLY A 162 0.30 26.27 3.19
C GLY A 162 -0.33 25.00 2.64
N TRP A 163 -1.46 24.54 3.18
CA TRP A 163 -2.12 23.35 2.67
C TRP A 163 -3.64 23.35 2.93
N THR A 164 -4.35 22.51 2.20
CA THR A 164 -5.78 22.24 2.38
C THR A 164 -6.06 20.76 2.21
N SER A 165 -7.16 20.27 2.79
CA SER A 165 -7.61 18.90 2.58
C SER A 165 -9.10 18.81 2.25
N ARG A 166 -9.48 17.70 1.62
CA ARG A 166 -10.87 17.36 1.31
C ARG A 166 -11.08 15.86 1.43
N TRP A 167 -12.07 15.46 2.22
CA TRP A 167 -12.52 14.08 2.33
C TRP A 167 -13.58 13.73 1.27
N ASP A 168 -13.41 12.60 0.57
CA ASP A 168 -14.41 11.97 -0.28
C ASP A 168 -14.85 10.63 0.37
N GLY A 169 -15.81 10.69 1.28
CA GLY A 169 -16.30 9.52 2.00
C GLY A 169 -16.92 8.44 1.11
N GLY A 170 -17.47 8.82 -0.05
CA GLY A 170 -18.03 7.84 -1.01
C GLY A 170 -16.96 7.00 -1.70
N ARG A 171 -15.75 7.54 -1.87
CA ARG A 171 -14.58 6.81 -2.41
C ARG A 171 -13.61 6.34 -1.34
N ARG A 172 -13.78 6.78 -0.10
CA ARG A 172 -12.84 6.60 1.00
C ARG A 172 -11.46 7.20 0.69
N VAL A 173 -11.43 8.40 0.09
CA VAL A 173 -10.19 9.07 -0.36
C VAL A 173 -10.05 10.45 0.27
N LEU A 174 -8.94 10.66 0.96
CA LEU A 174 -8.51 11.97 1.44
C LEU A 174 -7.62 12.63 0.38
N HIS A 175 -7.98 13.84 -0.02
CA HIS A 175 -7.17 14.68 -0.89
C HIS A 175 -6.44 15.71 -0.04
N VAL A 176 -5.13 15.83 -0.19
CA VAL A 176 -4.30 16.86 0.46
C VAL A 176 -3.56 17.65 -0.61
N THR A 177 -3.75 18.97 -0.62
CA THR A 177 -3.09 19.90 -1.54
C THR A 177 -2.18 20.81 -0.75
N VAL A 178 -0.89 20.77 -1.02
CA VAL A 178 0.10 21.71 -0.48
C VAL A 178 0.30 22.85 -1.47
N THR A 179 0.25 24.08 -0.97
CA THR A 179 0.43 25.31 -1.74
C THR A 179 1.50 26.16 -1.06
N GLY A 180 2.59 26.45 -1.77
CA GLY A 180 3.63 27.36 -1.26
C GLY A 180 4.93 26.69 -0.84
N ALA A 181 5.02 25.36 -0.93
CA ALA A 181 6.30 24.66 -0.89
C ALA A 181 7.00 24.77 -2.26
N ALA A 182 8.32 24.87 -2.25
CA ALA A 182 9.15 24.96 -3.45
C ALA A 182 9.57 23.57 -3.94
N ASP A 183 9.94 23.44 -5.22
CA ASP A 183 10.47 22.18 -5.76
C ASP A 183 11.67 21.68 -4.93
N GLY A 184 11.59 20.43 -4.49
CA GLY A 184 12.59 19.78 -3.64
C GLY A 184 12.34 19.93 -2.14
N ASP A 185 11.40 20.77 -1.69
CA ASP A 185 10.95 20.77 -0.30
C ASP A 185 10.34 19.42 0.06
N GLU A 186 10.59 18.93 1.27
CA GLU A 186 10.00 17.69 1.76
C GLU A 186 8.69 17.98 2.51
N THR A 187 7.63 17.29 2.13
CA THR A 187 6.36 17.27 2.86
C THR A 187 6.15 15.88 3.45
N VAL A 188 5.70 15.82 4.72
CA VAL A 188 5.27 14.59 5.40
C VAL A 188 3.79 14.70 5.75
N LEU A 189 3.01 13.75 5.26
CA LEU A 189 1.61 13.57 5.64
C LEU A 189 1.50 12.37 6.58
N THR A 190 0.84 12.55 7.71
CA THR A 190 0.49 11.46 8.61
C THR A 190 -1.01 11.48 8.83
N VAL A 191 -1.67 10.35 8.57
CA VAL A 191 -3.09 10.15 8.89
C VAL A 191 -3.21 9.03 9.89
N ALA A 192 -3.80 9.30 11.06
CA ALA A 192 -4.01 8.31 12.11
C ALA A 192 -5.51 8.08 12.36
N PRO A 193 -5.94 6.86 12.70
CA PRO A 193 -7.28 6.64 13.25
C PRO A 193 -7.48 7.42 14.55
N SER A 194 -8.69 7.94 14.76
CA SER A 194 -9.08 8.68 15.98
C SER A 194 -9.51 7.78 17.14
#